data_AF-A0A8C6VKA5-F1
#
_entry.id   AF-A0A8C6VKA5-F1
#
_cell.length_a   1.000
_cell.length_b   1.000
_cell.length_c   1.000
_cell.angle_alpha   90.00
_cell.angle_beta   90.00
_cell.angle_gamma   90.00
#
_symmetry.space_group_name_H-M   'P 1'
#
loop_
_entity.id
_entity.type
_entity.pdbx_description
1 polymer ?
#
loop_
_entity_poly.entity_id
_entity_poly.type
_entity_poly.pdbx_seq_one_letter_code
_entity_poly.pdbx_strand_id
1 'polypeptide(L)'
;DALEISIGNAYYEIFGLPGTAELQSTASANIGNGERFTIEEADEMLIKCEGGVEAALKYAKMWCKYIKELLNWIDKRITYETEFAKNILKIAEAGRNIVLSQNGMPLQALYTLVMEHDIKAGNIAMDTAGTLHLREYYEPLWAKRNEIEKWRKEFKDQWQKEQKRMNDSLSSMRKSRLHYLQRCEDLEKAKVQSAKAEEEFQTITSSGNKQLEKRRRYRDEAQLKVQESEVAYRSCVSESNNRRLELKKVRERIISHIRKLMYQGDEMLVRVPRHPKATGFPPQMPTVLAYETCILQDSFAGDVYQ
;
A
#
# COMPACT_ATOMS: atom_id res chain seq x y z
N ASP A 1 39.20 -37.42 4.00
CA ASP A 1 38.85 -38.53 3.11
C ASP A 1 37.42 -38.98 3.31
N ALA A 2 36.76 -39.23 2.18
CA ALA A 2 35.51 -39.98 1.99
C ALA A 2 34.18 -39.35 2.46
N LEU A 3 33.47 -38.85 1.44
CA LEU A 3 32.03 -38.92 1.19
C LEU A 3 31.25 -39.96 2.01
N GLU A 4 30.06 -39.58 2.51
CA GLU A 4 28.82 -40.30 2.19
C GLU A 4 27.57 -39.45 2.45
N ILE A 5 26.70 -39.47 1.44
CA ILE A 5 25.36 -38.89 1.41
C ILE A 5 24.42 -39.93 2.05
N SER A 6 23.54 -39.53 2.96
CA SER A 6 22.24 -40.20 3.06
C SER A 6 21.13 -39.25 3.54
N ILE A 7 20.00 -39.46 2.89
CA ILE A 7 18.78 -38.68 2.80
C ILE A 7 17.86 -38.99 4.00
N GLY A 8 17.08 -37.99 4.44
CA GLY A 8 15.66 -38.25 4.74
C GLY A 8 15.14 -37.82 6.11
N ASN A 9 14.35 -36.73 6.08
CA ASN A 9 13.07 -36.49 6.78
C ASN A 9 13.06 -36.49 8.33
N ALA A 10 12.35 -35.62 9.04
CA ALA A 10 11.15 -34.87 8.68
C ALA A 10 10.94 -33.68 9.63
N TYR A 11 10.45 -32.58 9.07
CA TYR A 11 9.40 -31.70 9.61
C TYR A 11 9.36 -31.46 11.13
N TYR A 12 9.91 -30.33 11.57
CA TYR A 12 9.31 -29.37 12.52
C TYR A 12 10.31 -28.24 12.75
N GLU A 13 10.25 -27.14 11.98
CA GLU A 13 10.77 -25.81 12.37
C GLU A 13 10.65 -24.79 11.22
N ILE A 14 9.59 -23.98 11.20
CA ILE A 14 9.45 -22.73 10.43
C ILE A 14 8.45 -21.87 11.24
N PHE A 15 8.80 -20.94 12.12
CA PHE A 15 10.04 -20.24 12.40
C PHE A 15 10.09 -19.83 13.87
N GLY A 16 11.23 -20.09 14.51
CA GLY A 16 11.66 -19.37 15.68
C GLY A 16 13.10 -19.76 16.00
N LEU A 17 14.07 -18.88 15.76
CA LEU A 17 15.38 -18.94 16.41
C LEU A 17 15.99 -17.54 16.57
N PRO A 18 16.90 -17.36 17.55
CA PRO A 18 17.06 -16.14 18.33
C PRO A 18 18.40 -15.42 18.11
N GLY A 19 18.45 -14.17 18.57
CA GLY A 19 19.55 -13.61 19.35
C GLY A 19 20.90 -13.34 18.68
N THR A 20 21.14 -12.07 18.34
CA THR A 20 22.41 -11.40 18.68
C THR A 20 22.09 -10.13 19.48
N ALA A 21 22.39 -10.15 20.78
CA ALA A 21 22.65 -8.96 21.59
C ALA A 21 24.13 -8.57 21.35
N GLU A 22 24.64 -7.35 21.47
CA GLU A 22 24.31 -6.23 22.35
C GLU A 22 24.68 -4.91 21.66
N LEU A 23 23.86 -3.88 21.84
CA LEU A 23 24.29 -2.58 22.35
C LEU A 23 23.04 -1.84 22.84
N GLN A 24 23.02 -1.64 24.16
CA GLN A 24 22.03 -0.93 24.98
C GLN A 24 21.83 0.50 24.44
N SER A 25 20.73 1.23 24.65
CA SER A 25 19.99 1.38 25.89
C SER A 25 18.77 2.28 25.66
N THR A 26 17.75 2.05 26.50
CA THR A 26 16.66 2.94 26.93
C THR A 26 15.33 2.97 26.15
N ALA A 27 14.30 2.67 26.95
CA ALA A 27 12.90 3.08 26.87
C ALA A 27 12.00 2.40 25.84
N SER A 28 11.22 1.41 26.29
CA SER A 28 9.80 1.68 26.61
C SER A 28 9.12 0.46 27.23
N ALA A 29 8.42 0.73 28.33
CA ALA A 29 7.63 -0.20 29.09
C ALA A 29 6.34 -0.62 28.34
N ASN A 30 5.89 -1.84 28.65
CA ASN A 30 4.51 -2.35 28.62
C ASN A 30 3.65 -2.05 27.38
N ILE A 31 3.47 -3.07 26.52
CA ILE A 31 2.26 -3.23 25.71
C ILE A 31 1.59 -4.53 26.14
N GLY A 32 0.70 -4.42 27.11
CA GLY A 32 -0.31 -5.42 27.43
C GLY A 32 -1.66 -4.96 26.88
N ASN A 33 -2.45 -5.94 26.45
CA ASN A 33 -3.81 -5.88 25.90
C ASN A 33 -3.98 -5.50 24.42
N GLY A 34 -4.44 -6.50 23.66
CA GLY A 34 -5.03 -6.34 22.33
C GLY A 34 -6.42 -5.71 22.42
N GLU A 35 -6.47 -4.40 22.64
CA GLU A 35 -7.65 -3.61 22.37
C GLU A 35 -7.80 -3.42 20.85
N ARG A 36 -8.98 -3.72 20.31
CA ARG A 36 -9.34 -3.29 18.96
C ARG A 36 -9.43 -1.76 18.98
N PHE A 37 -8.36 -1.10 18.54
CA PHE A 37 -8.36 0.34 18.33
C PHE A 37 -9.54 0.75 17.44
N THR A 38 -10.21 1.84 17.81
CA THR A 38 -11.15 2.50 16.91
C THR A 38 -10.40 3.03 15.68
N ILE A 39 -11.14 3.27 14.60
CA ILE A 39 -10.59 3.71 13.31
C ILE A 39 -9.84 5.04 13.48
N GLU A 40 -10.38 5.92 14.31
CA GLU A 40 -9.85 7.22 14.65
C GLU A 40 -8.59 7.12 15.54
N GLU A 41 -8.58 6.20 16.51
CA GLU A 41 -7.42 5.95 17.37
C GLU A 41 -6.23 5.36 16.60
N ALA A 42 -6.49 4.46 15.65
CA ALA A 42 -5.45 3.89 14.79
C ALA A 42 -4.83 4.96 13.87
N ASP A 43 -5.65 5.84 13.28
CA ASP A 43 -5.18 6.99 12.52
C ASP A 43 -4.35 7.93 13.41
N GLU A 44 -4.83 8.24 14.63
CA GLU A 44 -4.10 9.08 15.58
C GLU A 44 -2.74 8.50 15.97
N MET A 45 -2.66 7.19 16.19
CA MET A 45 -1.39 6.51 16.46
C MET A 45 -0.45 6.61 15.26
N LEU A 46 -0.93 6.33 14.04
CA LEU A 46 -0.13 6.45 12.81
C LEU A 46 0.33 7.88 12.53
N ILE A 47 -0.48 8.88 12.85
CA ILE A 47 -0.13 10.30 12.72
C ILE A 47 0.95 10.70 13.74
N LYS A 48 0.90 10.14 14.96
CA LYS A 48 1.85 10.44 16.05
C LYS A 48 3.19 9.73 15.85
N CYS A 49 3.24 8.57 15.19
CA CYS A 49 4.48 7.82 14.94
C CYS A 49 5.39 8.47 13.87
N GLU A 50 6.71 8.49 14.13
CA GLU A 50 7.70 8.71 13.07
C GLU A 50 7.62 7.56 12.05
N GLY A 51 7.59 7.89 10.75
CA GLY A 51 7.45 6.88 9.69
C GLY A 51 6.04 6.31 9.47
N GLY A 52 4.98 6.86 10.09
CA GLY A 52 3.62 6.34 9.94
C GLY A 52 3.09 6.37 8.50
N VAL A 53 3.44 7.40 7.72
CA VAL A 53 3.08 7.51 6.29
C VAL A 53 3.75 6.40 5.49
N GLU A 54 5.03 6.14 5.74
CA GLU A 54 5.80 5.06 5.11
C GLU A 54 5.23 3.69 5.46
N ALA A 55 4.81 3.48 6.70
CA ALA A 55 4.15 2.25 7.14
C ALA A 55 2.82 2.03 6.39
N ALA A 56 1.96 3.06 6.30
CA ALA A 56 0.71 3.00 5.56
C ALA A 56 0.94 2.72 4.05
N LEU A 57 1.90 3.40 3.43
CA LEU A 57 2.28 3.17 2.03
C LEU A 57 2.84 1.76 1.81
N LYS A 58 3.63 1.24 2.76
CA LYS A 58 4.17 -0.12 2.73
C LYS A 58 3.05 -1.15 2.81
N TYR A 59 2.07 -0.94 3.70
CA TYR A 59 0.90 -1.81 3.80
C TYR A 59 0.10 -1.83 2.50
N ALA A 60 -0.22 -0.66 1.92
CA ALA A 60 -0.91 -0.59 0.64
C ALA A 60 -0.14 -1.31 -0.49
N LYS A 61 1.20 -1.22 -0.50
CA LYS A 61 2.03 -2.00 -1.43
C LYS A 61 1.91 -3.51 -1.22
N MET A 62 1.90 -3.97 0.03
CA MET A 62 1.71 -5.39 0.36
C MET A 62 0.33 -5.88 -0.08
N TRP A 63 -0.72 -5.10 0.18
CA TRP A 63 -2.08 -5.39 -0.26
C TRP A 63 -2.15 -5.53 -1.80
N CYS A 64 -1.60 -4.56 -2.55
CA CYS A 64 -1.55 -4.64 -4.01
C CYS A 64 -0.78 -5.85 -4.56
N LYS A 65 0.22 -6.35 -3.83
CA LYS A 65 0.97 -7.56 -4.19
C LYS A 65 0.14 -8.80 -3.92
N TYR A 66 -0.46 -8.90 -2.74
CA TYR A 66 -1.34 -10.01 -2.36
C TYR A 66 -2.47 -10.19 -3.38
N ILE A 67 -3.15 -9.10 -3.73
CA ILE A 67 -4.28 -9.13 -4.68
C ILE A 67 -3.84 -9.50 -6.08
N LYS A 68 -2.63 -9.11 -6.49
CA LYS A 68 -2.08 -9.55 -7.77
C LYS A 68 -1.93 -11.07 -7.82
N GLU A 69 -1.40 -11.68 -6.77
CA GLU A 69 -1.25 -13.14 -6.73
C GLU A 69 -2.61 -13.84 -6.68
N LEU A 70 -3.58 -13.28 -5.94
CA LEU A 70 -4.95 -13.78 -5.90
C LEU A 70 -5.62 -13.74 -7.28
N LEU A 71 -5.53 -12.60 -7.98
CA LEU A 71 -6.05 -12.44 -9.34
C LEU A 71 -5.40 -13.42 -10.31
N ASN A 72 -4.08 -13.63 -10.23
CA ASN A 72 -3.36 -14.60 -11.07
C ASN A 72 -3.88 -16.04 -10.86
N TRP A 73 -4.14 -16.44 -9.61
CA TRP A 73 -4.68 -17.75 -9.31
C TRP A 73 -6.10 -17.91 -9.88
N ILE A 74 -6.93 -16.88 -9.75
CA ILE A 74 -8.33 -16.90 -10.21
C ILE A 74 -8.43 -16.93 -11.72
N ASP A 75 -7.60 -16.15 -12.40
CA ASP A 75 -7.55 -16.16 -13.87
C ASP A 75 -7.19 -17.54 -14.41
N LYS A 76 -6.20 -18.22 -13.79
CA LYS A 76 -5.86 -19.61 -14.12
C LYS A 76 -7.00 -20.58 -13.83
N ARG A 77 -7.65 -20.45 -12.68
CA ARG A 77 -8.79 -21.29 -12.30
C ARG A 77 -9.94 -21.16 -13.31
N ILE A 78 -10.34 -19.94 -13.65
CA ILE A 78 -11.40 -19.66 -14.64
C ILE A 78 -11.00 -20.20 -16.02
N THR A 79 -9.73 -20.04 -16.40
CA THR A 79 -9.21 -20.59 -17.66
C THR A 79 -9.37 -22.11 -17.70
N TYR A 80 -8.97 -22.82 -16.66
CA TYR A 80 -9.09 -24.29 -16.62
C TYR A 80 -10.54 -24.77 -16.60
N GLU A 81 -11.44 -24.09 -15.88
CA GLU A 81 -12.87 -24.40 -15.88
C GLU A 81 -13.49 -24.19 -17.26
N THR A 82 -13.11 -23.11 -17.94
CA THR A 82 -13.56 -22.79 -19.29
C THR A 82 -13.10 -23.84 -20.30
N GLU A 83 -11.83 -24.25 -20.26
CA GLU A 83 -11.29 -25.28 -21.15
C GLU A 83 -11.92 -26.65 -20.87
N PHE A 84 -12.16 -27.01 -19.61
CA PHE A 84 -12.88 -28.23 -19.26
C PHE A 84 -14.29 -28.24 -19.85
N ALA A 85 -15.07 -27.16 -19.63
CA ALA A 85 -16.44 -27.06 -20.14
C ALA A 85 -16.49 -27.13 -21.68
N LYS A 86 -15.57 -26.44 -22.37
CA LYS A 86 -15.44 -26.51 -23.84
C LYS A 86 -15.15 -27.91 -24.34
N ASN A 87 -14.28 -28.65 -23.67
CA ASN A 87 -13.93 -30.01 -24.06
C ASN A 87 -15.11 -30.98 -23.90
N ILE A 88 -15.86 -30.88 -22.80
CA ILE A 88 -17.09 -31.66 -22.57
C ILE A 88 -18.15 -31.32 -23.62
N LEU A 89 -18.39 -30.04 -23.89
CA LEU A 89 -19.31 -29.59 -24.92
C LEU A 89 -18.97 -30.20 -26.29
N LYS A 90 -17.70 -30.13 -26.68
CA LYS A 90 -17.23 -30.63 -27.97
C LYS A 90 -17.50 -32.13 -28.15
N ILE A 91 -17.22 -32.96 -27.13
CA ILE A 91 -17.45 -34.41 -27.22
C ILE A 91 -18.95 -34.76 -27.13
N ALA A 92 -19.72 -34.02 -26.33
CA ALA A 92 -21.16 -34.25 -26.17
C ALA A 92 -21.92 -33.88 -27.45
N GLU A 93 -21.58 -32.75 -28.09
CA GLU A 93 -22.17 -32.35 -29.38
C GLU A 93 -21.86 -33.34 -30.50
N ALA A 94 -20.58 -33.71 -30.64
CA ALA A 94 -20.15 -34.68 -31.64
C ALA A 94 -20.81 -36.05 -31.41
N GLY A 95 -20.77 -36.56 -30.18
CA GLY A 95 -21.38 -37.84 -29.80
C GLY A 95 -22.89 -37.85 -30.01
N ARG A 96 -23.59 -36.77 -29.61
CA ARG A 96 -25.04 -36.66 -29.77
C ARG A 96 -25.42 -36.74 -31.25
N ASN A 97 -24.70 -36.04 -32.12
CA ASN A 97 -24.97 -36.04 -33.56
C ASN A 97 -24.72 -37.43 -34.19
N ILE A 98 -23.68 -38.14 -33.77
CA ILE A 98 -23.40 -39.50 -34.23
C ILE A 98 -24.49 -40.46 -33.76
N VAL A 99 -24.83 -40.47 -32.47
CA VAL A 99 -25.82 -41.38 -31.89
C VAL A 99 -27.21 -41.14 -32.47
N LEU A 100 -27.62 -39.88 -32.66
CA LEU A 100 -28.90 -39.53 -33.29
C LEU A 100 -29.03 -40.03 -34.73
N SER A 101 -27.92 -40.19 -35.46
CA SER A 101 -27.93 -40.65 -36.84
C SER A 101 -28.14 -42.16 -37.01
N GLN A 102 -28.02 -42.94 -35.94
CA GLN A 102 -28.12 -44.40 -35.98
C GLN A 102 -29.56 -44.86 -35.71
N ASN A 103 -30.19 -45.56 -36.66
CA ASN A 103 -31.58 -46.02 -36.50
C ASN A 103 -31.65 -47.43 -35.87
N GLY A 104 -32.63 -47.64 -34.97
CA GLY A 104 -32.92 -48.97 -34.41
C GLY A 104 -31.95 -49.45 -33.33
N MET A 105 -31.13 -48.56 -32.75
CA MET A 105 -30.16 -48.91 -31.71
C MET A 105 -30.81 -48.94 -30.32
N PRO A 106 -30.39 -49.87 -29.43
CA PRO A 106 -30.90 -49.93 -28.06
C PRO A 106 -30.44 -48.73 -27.25
N LEU A 107 -31.30 -48.25 -26.35
CA LEU A 107 -31.02 -47.15 -25.40
C LEU A 107 -30.57 -45.82 -26.04
N GLN A 108 -30.75 -45.64 -27.35
CA GLN A 108 -30.33 -44.44 -28.08
C GLN A 108 -30.86 -43.15 -27.45
N ALA A 109 -32.17 -43.10 -27.16
CA ALA A 109 -32.80 -41.91 -26.56
C ALA A 109 -32.24 -41.56 -25.18
N LEU A 110 -31.88 -42.57 -24.37
CA LEU A 110 -31.32 -42.37 -23.04
C LEU A 110 -29.93 -41.72 -23.14
N TYR A 111 -29.05 -42.25 -23.97
CA TYR A 111 -27.71 -41.67 -24.16
C TYR A 111 -27.75 -40.29 -24.83
N THR A 112 -28.68 -40.05 -25.76
CA THR A 112 -28.93 -38.72 -26.32
C THR A 112 -29.30 -37.72 -25.21
N LEU A 113 -30.18 -38.09 -24.28
CA LEU A 113 -30.59 -37.22 -23.17
C LEU A 113 -29.41 -36.87 -22.26
N VAL A 114 -28.53 -37.84 -21.96
CA VAL A 114 -27.30 -37.61 -21.16
C VAL A 114 -26.39 -36.59 -21.85
N MET A 115 -26.17 -36.73 -23.17
CA MET A 115 -25.34 -35.77 -23.91
C MET A 115 -25.99 -34.39 -24.02
N GLU A 116 -27.31 -34.30 -24.15
CA GLU A 116 -28.03 -33.02 -24.09
C GLU A 116 -27.91 -32.35 -22.72
N HIS A 117 -27.90 -33.12 -21.64
CA HIS A 117 -27.61 -32.61 -20.30
C HIS A 117 -26.20 -32.05 -20.22
N ASP A 118 -25.18 -32.77 -20.70
CA ASP A 118 -23.80 -32.29 -20.70
C ASP A 118 -23.63 -31.01 -21.53
N ILE A 119 -24.35 -30.88 -22.65
CA ILE A 119 -24.39 -29.66 -23.45
C ILE A 119 -25.00 -28.50 -22.66
N LYS A 120 -26.13 -28.71 -21.98
CA LYS A 120 -26.76 -27.67 -21.15
C LYS A 120 -25.84 -27.25 -20.00
N ALA A 121 -25.27 -28.23 -19.28
CA ALA A 121 -24.37 -28.00 -18.15
C ALA A 121 -23.10 -27.26 -18.58
N GLY A 122 -22.48 -27.67 -19.70
CA GLY A 122 -21.31 -26.99 -20.25
C GLY A 122 -21.58 -25.54 -20.63
N ASN A 123 -22.73 -25.23 -21.25
CA ASN A 123 -23.11 -23.86 -21.58
C ASN A 123 -23.32 -22.99 -20.33
N ILE A 124 -23.98 -23.52 -19.30
CA ILE A 124 -24.16 -22.82 -18.01
C ILE A 124 -22.81 -22.56 -17.35
N ALA A 125 -21.90 -23.54 -17.38
CA ALA A 125 -20.56 -23.40 -16.82
C ALA A 125 -19.75 -22.30 -17.55
N MET A 126 -19.82 -22.23 -18.88
CA MET A 126 -19.17 -21.18 -19.66
C MET A 126 -19.73 -19.79 -19.37
N ASP A 127 -21.05 -19.64 -19.30
CA ASP A 127 -21.70 -18.36 -18.99
C ASP A 127 -21.36 -17.87 -17.56
N THR A 128 -21.33 -18.80 -16.61
CA THR A 128 -20.92 -18.54 -15.23
C THR A 128 -19.46 -18.09 -15.16
N ALA A 129 -18.55 -18.80 -15.83
CA ALA A 129 -17.14 -18.44 -15.90
C ALA A 129 -16.93 -17.04 -16.51
N GLY A 130 -17.66 -16.71 -17.58
CA GLY A 130 -17.64 -15.38 -18.19
C GLY A 130 -18.16 -14.28 -17.26
N THR A 131 -19.25 -14.54 -16.54
CA THR A 131 -19.82 -13.61 -15.55
C THR A 131 -18.86 -13.34 -14.39
N LEU A 132 -18.22 -14.38 -13.85
CA LEU A 132 -17.22 -14.27 -12.79
C LEU A 132 -15.99 -13.46 -13.23
N HIS A 133 -15.53 -13.66 -14.46
CA HIS A 133 -14.38 -12.94 -15.02
C HIS A 133 -14.69 -11.45 -15.23
N LEU A 134 -15.76 -11.13 -15.95
CA LEU A 134 -16.02 -9.77 -16.42
C LEU A 134 -16.79 -8.90 -15.41
N ARG A 135 -17.76 -9.47 -14.69
CA ARG A 135 -18.75 -8.64 -13.97
C ARG A 135 -18.65 -8.73 -12.45
N GLU A 136 -18.29 -9.90 -11.92
CA GLU A 136 -18.44 -10.14 -10.48
C GLU A 136 -17.13 -10.18 -9.70
N TYR A 137 -16.05 -10.72 -10.27
CA TYR A 137 -14.81 -10.95 -9.51
C TYR A 137 -13.60 -10.24 -10.12
N TYR A 138 -13.14 -10.71 -11.28
CA TYR A 138 -11.77 -10.46 -11.72
C TYR A 138 -11.58 -8.99 -12.15
N GLU A 139 -12.40 -8.50 -13.07
CA GLU A 139 -12.27 -7.13 -13.57
C GLU A 139 -12.51 -6.05 -12.48
N PRO A 140 -13.54 -6.14 -11.63
CA PRO A 140 -13.76 -5.16 -10.54
C PRO A 140 -12.61 -5.13 -9.52
N LEU A 141 -12.11 -6.30 -9.10
CA LEU A 141 -11.01 -6.38 -8.13
C LEU A 141 -9.69 -5.91 -8.74
N TRP A 142 -9.43 -6.25 -10.01
CA TRP A 142 -8.28 -5.77 -10.76
C TRP A 142 -8.29 -4.24 -10.90
N ALA A 143 -9.44 -3.66 -11.24
CA ALA A 143 -9.61 -2.22 -11.35
C ALA A 143 -9.35 -1.53 -9.99
N LYS A 144 -9.92 -2.07 -8.91
CA LYS A 144 -9.70 -1.53 -7.55
C LYS A 144 -8.24 -1.59 -7.13
N ARG A 145 -7.56 -2.69 -7.41
CA ARG A 145 -6.13 -2.85 -7.14
C ARG A 145 -5.28 -1.81 -7.90
N ASN A 146 -5.62 -1.52 -9.15
CA ASN A 146 -4.89 -0.53 -9.94
C ASN A 146 -5.16 0.90 -9.47
N GLU A 147 -6.40 1.22 -9.05
CA GLU A 147 -6.73 2.48 -8.41
C GLU A 147 -5.86 2.70 -7.15
N ILE A 148 -5.78 1.69 -6.28
CA ILE A 148 -4.98 1.75 -5.05
C ILE A 148 -3.49 1.93 -5.37
N GLU A 149 -2.95 1.17 -6.33
CA GLU A 149 -1.53 1.30 -6.72
C GLU A 149 -1.22 2.68 -7.31
N LYS A 150 -2.15 3.27 -8.07
CA LYS A 150 -2.01 4.64 -8.60
C LYS A 150 -1.94 5.66 -7.48
N TRP A 151 -2.94 5.66 -6.58
CA TRP A 151 -2.97 6.58 -5.44
C TRP A 151 -1.78 6.40 -4.50
N ARG A 152 -1.32 5.17 -4.28
CA ARG A 152 -0.12 4.90 -3.47
C ARG A 152 1.12 5.57 -4.04
N LYS A 153 1.31 5.55 -5.37
CA LYS A 153 2.44 6.23 -6.03
C LYS A 153 2.31 7.75 -5.88
N GLU A 154 1.13 8.28 -6.15
CA GLU A 154 0.83 9.71 -6.00
C GLU A 154 1.10 10.22 -4.57
N PHE A 155 0.62 9.50 -3.55
CA PHE A 155 0.87 9.86 -2.15
C PHE A 155 2.34 9.74 -1.75
N LYS A 156 3.06 8.76 -2.28
CA LYS A 156 4.51 8.64 -2.05
C LYS A 156 5.23 9.87 -2.61
N ASP A 157 4.90 10.31 -3.82
CA ASP A 157 5.52 11.46 -4.45
C ASP A 157 5.14 12.77 -3.73
N GLN A 158 3.87 12.93 -3.32
CA GLN A 158 3.42 14.07 -2.51
C GLN A 158 4.18 14.14 -1.18
N TRP A 159 4.30 13.01 -0.48
CA TRP A 159 5.02 12.95 0.78
C TRP A 159 6.51 13.28 0.63
N GLN A 160 7.18 12.76 -0.40
CA GLN A 160 8.58 13.09 -0.68
C GLN A 160 8.78 14.56 -1.03
N LYS A 161 7.88 15.15 -1.83
CA LYS A 161 7.93 16.58 -2.17
C LYS A 161 7.77 17.46 -0.94
N GLU A 162 6.83 17.15 -0.05
CA GLU A 162 6.59 17.93 1.16
C GLU A 162 7.71 17.78 2.21
N GLN A 163 8.26 16.58 2.38
CA GLN A 163 9.47 16.39 3.20
C GLN A 163 10.64 17.22 2.68
N LYS A 164 10.83 17.26 1.35
CA LYS A 164 11.86 18.09 0.72
C LYS A 164 11.63 19.58 1.01
N ARG A 165 10.41 20.09 0.83
CA ARG A 165 10.06 21.49 1.13
C ARG A 165 10.32 21.87 2.59
N MET A 166 10.01 20.97 3.52
CA MET A 166 10.32 21.16 4.94
C MET A 166 11.83 21.25 5.18
N ASN A 167 12.61 20.34 4.62
CA ASN A 167 14.07 20.33 4.74
C ASN A 167 14.74 21.56 4.12
N ASP A 168 14.24 22.02 2.97
CA ASP A 168 14.72 23.23 2.31
C ASP A 168 14.46 24.48 3.19
N SER A 169 13.27 24.57 3.80
CA SER A 169 12.93 25.65 4.74
C SER A 169 13.81 25.66 5.99
N LEU A 170 14.03 24.49 6.61
CA LEU A 170 14.95 24.34 7.74
C LEU A 170 16.39 24.74 7.37
N SER A 171 16.84 24.37 6.18
CA SER A 171 18.17 24.73 5.67
C SER A 171 18.30 26.23 5.46
N SER A 172 17.28 26.88 4.90
CA SER A 172 17.22 28.34 4.76
C SER A 172 17.24 29.05 6.12
N MET A 173 16.46 28.58 7.10
CA MET A 173 16.45 29.10 8.46
C MET A 173 17.81 28.99 9.14
N ARG A 174 18.51 27.85 9.01
CA ARG A 174 19.86 27.67 9.56
C ARG A 174 20.87 28.63 8.92
N LYS A 175 20.80 28.83 7.60
CA LYS A 175 21.65 29.79 6.88
C LYS A 175 21.39 31.23 7.34
N SER A 176 20.12 31.62 7.45
CA SER A 176 19.72 32.95 7.89
C SER A 176 20.15 33.22 9.35
N ARG A 177 20.05 32.22 10.22
CA ARG A 177 20.57 32.29 11.60
C ARG A 177 22.07 32.55 11.64
N LEU A 178 22.86 31.80 10.87
CA LEU A 178 24.31 32.01 10.77
C LEU A 178 24.64 33.41 10.24
N HIS A 179 23.91 33.87 9.22
CA HIS A 179 24.10 35.20 8.68
C HIS A 179 23.78 36.31 9.70
N TYR A 180 22.69 36.16 10.48
CA TYR A 180 22.38 37.08 11.57
C TYR A 180 23.50 37.14 12.63
N LEU A 181 23.98 35.98 13.08
CA LEU A 181 25.08 35.90 14.05
C LEU A 181 26.35 36.58 13.51
N GLN A 182 26.67 36.36 12.23
CA GLN A 182 27.80 37.05 11.59
C GLN A 182 27.64 38.58 11.62
N ARG A 183 26.44 39.11 11.35
CA ARG A 183 26.20 40.56 11.41
C ARG A 183 26.30 41.10 12.85
N CYS A 184 25.89 40.33 13.85
CA CYS A 184 26.10 40.70 15.25
C CYS A 184 27.59 40.81 15.61
N GLU A 185 28.42 39.86 15.17
CA GLU A 185 29.87 39.92 15.36
C GLU A 185 30.50 41.13 14.65
N ASP A 186 30.05 41.44 13.44
CA ASP A 186 30.56 42.58 12.67
C ASP A 186 30.19 43.92 13.32
N LEU A 187 28.98 44.03 13.87
CA LEU A 187 28.56 45.19 14.67
C LEU A 187 29.42 45.34 15.94
N GLU A 188 29.73 44.23 16.62
CA GLU A 188 30.59 44.26 17.81
C GLU A 188 32.01 44.71 17.47
N LYS A 189 32.58 44.19 16.37
CA LYS A 189 33.87 44.66 15.85
C LYS A 189 33.84 46.16 15.52
N ALA A 190 32.77 46.65 14.89
CA ALA A 190 32.60 48.08 14.58
C ALA A 190 32.52 48.96 15.85
N LYS A 191 31.84 48.48 16.91
CA LYS A 191 31.79 49.17 18.20
C LYS A 191 33.17 49.25 18.86
N VAL A 192 33.89 48.13 18.93
CA VAL A 192 35.25 48.08 19.51
C VAL A 192 36.23 48.98 18.73
N GLN A 193 36.19 48.96 17.40
CA GLN A 193 37.02 49.82 16.56
C GLN A 193 36.68 51.31 16.72
N SER A 194 35.41 51.63 16.92
CA SER A 194 35.00 53.01 17.21
C SER A 194 35.49 53.46 18.59
N ALA A 195 35.45 52.60 19.62
CA ALA A 195 35.89 52.93 20.97
C ALA A 195 37.41 53.15 21.06
N LYS A 196 38.21 52.23 20.50
CA LYS A 196 39.69 52.35 20.48
C LYS A 196 40.16 53.64 19.81
N ALA A 197 39.48 54.05 18.75
CA ALA A 197 39.85 55.26 18.03
C ALA A 197 39.35 56.56 18.68
N GLU A 198 38.33 56.49 19.54
CA GLU A 198 37.89 57.62 20.36
C GLU A 198 38.92 57.89 21.48
N GLU A 199 39.53 56.82 22.01
CA GLU A 199 40.64 56.85 22.96
C GLU A 199 41.93 57.44 22.35
N GLU A 200 42.28 57.07 21.11
CA GLU A 200 43.38 57.70 20.34
C GLU A 200 43.10 59.15 19.92
N PHE A 201 41.83 59.57 19.84
CA PHE A 201 41.48 60.93 19.44
C PHE A 201 41.58 61.93 20.61
N GLN A 202 41.36 61.46 21.85
CA GLN A 202 41.52 62.27 23.06
C GLN A 202 42.99 62.68 23.31
N THR A 203 43.96 61.99 22.70
CA THR A 203 45.39 62.31 22.82
C THR A 203 45.92 63.26 21.74
N ILE A 204 45.16 63.54 20.66
CA ILE A 204 45.59 64.43 19.55
C ILE A 204 44.53 65.52 19.29
N THR A 205 44.71 66.68 19.93
CA THR A 205 43.82 67.84 19.82
C THR A 205 44.04 68.61 18.51
N SER A 206 43.41 68.19 17.41
CA SER A 206 42.85 69.07 16.35
C SER A 206 42.53 68.28 15.07
N SER A 207 41.29 68.42 14.55
CA SER A 207 40.76 67.93 13.24
C SER A 207 39.86 66.67 13.22
N GLY A 208 39.16 66.33 14.30
CA GLY A 208 38.44 65.05 14.45
C GLY A 208 37.02 64.89 13.93
N ASN A 209 36.29 66.00 13.76
CA ASN A 209 34.83 65.94 13.55
C ASN A 209 34.42 65.17 12.28
N LYS A 210 35.21 65.26 11.20
CA LYS A 210 34.93 64.52 9.95
C LYS A 210 35.15 63.01 10.09
N GLN A 211 36.16 62.60 10.87
CA GLN A 211 36.50 61.19 11.03
C GLN A 211 35.59 60.50 12.05
N LEU A 212 35.18 61.21 13.10
CA LEU A 212 34.17 60.78 14.05
C LEU A 212 32.82 60.50 13.36
N GLU A 213 32.37 61.43 12.51
CA GLU A 213 31.07 61.30 11.84
C GLU A 213 31.04 60.17 10.79
N LYS A 214 32.17 59.93 10.11
CA LYS A 214 32.32 58.76 9.22
C LYS A 214 32.20 57.43 10.00
N ARG A 215 32.73 57.37 11.22
CA ARG A 215 32.67 56.17 12.09
C ARG A 215 31.28 55.95 12.65
N ARG A 216 30.58 57.02 13.06
CA ARG A 216 29.18 56.96 13.46
C ARG A 216 28.32 56.35 12.35
N ARG A 217 28.47 56.85 11.11
CA ARG A 217 27.76 56.30 9.95
C ARG A 217 28.05 54.81 9.70
N TYR A 218 29.30 54.36 9.87
CA TYR A 218 29.67 52.95 9.74
C TYR A 218 29.03 52.07 10.83
N ARG A 219 28.99 52.55 12.08
CA ARG A 219 28.30 51.87 13.19
C ARG A 219 26.79 51.78 12.92
N ASP A 220 26.17 52.88 12.49
CA ASP A 220 24.74 52.94 12.18
C ASP A 220 24.40 52.00 11.00
N GLU A 221 25.25 51.94 9.97
CA GLU A 221 25.10 51.00 8.84
C GLU A 221 25.26 49.53 9.27
N ALA A 222 26.23 49.22 10.14
CA ALA A 222 26.39 47.88 10.70
C ALA A 222 25.17 47.49 11.55
N GLN A 223 24.63 48.42 12.33
CA GLN A 223 23.44 48.21 13.14
C GLN A 223 22.17 47.99 12.29
N LEU A 224 22.01 48.75 11.21
CA LEU A 224 20.94 48.53 10.22
C LEU A 224 21.05 47.13 9.60
N LYS A 225 22.26 46.70 9.23
CA LYS A 225 22.50 45.34 8.69
C LYS A 225 22.15 44.23 9.68
N VAL A 226 22.34 44.44 10.99
CA VAL A 226 21.86 43.48 12.02
C VAL A 226 20.34 43.41 11.98
N GLN A 227 19.65 44.56 12.02
CA GLN A 227 18.18 44.61 12.01
C GLN A 227 17.59 43.94 10.76
N GLU A 228 18.13 44.21 9.57
CA GLU A 228 17.70 43.56 8.33
C GLU A 228 17.87 42.03 8.40
N SER A 229 19.02 41.56 8.88
CA SER A 229 19.29 40.12 9.01
C SER A 229 18.42 39.45 10.09
N GLU A 230 18.04 40.18 11.14
CA GLU A 230 17.12 39.70 12.18
C GLU A 230 15.71 39.51 11.61
N VAL A 231 15.21 40.49 10.85
CA VAL A 231 13.90 40.40 10.17
C VAL A 231 13.89 39.22 9.20
N ALA A 232 14.95 39.04 8.41
CA ALA A 232 15.09 37.89 7.51
C ALA A 232 15.08 36.55 8.27
N TYR A 233 15.79 36.46 9.41
CA TYR A 233 15.80 35.26 10.23
C TYR A 233 14.44 34.97 10.86
N ARG A 234 13.77 35.97 11.42
CA ARG A 234 12.40 35.85 11.96
C ARG A 234 11.42 35.38 10.89
N SER A 235 11.52 35.89 9.67
CA SER A 235 10.73 35.43 8.53
C SER A 235 10.97 33.94 8.21
N CYS A 236 12.24 33.50 8.18
CA CYS A 236 12.59 32.09 7.95
C CYS A 236 12.09 31.15 9.06
N VAL A 237 12.08 31.61 10.32
CA VAL A 237 11.50 30.87 11.45
C VAL A 237 9.99 30.70 11.28
N SER A 238 9.29 31.78 10.91
CA SER A 238 7.85 31.74 10.62
C SER A 238 7.53 30.76 9.48
N GLU A 239 8.28 30.83 8.37
CA GLU A 239 8.13 29.92 7.23
C GLU A 239 8.37 28.46 7.64
N SER A 240 9.41 28.17 8.43
CA SER A 240 9.68 26.80 8.92
C SER A 240 8.54 26.26 9.79
N ASN A 241 7.94 27.12 10.63
CA ASN A 241 6.77 26.76 11.44
C ASN A 241 5.54 26.48 10.58
N ASN A 242 5.29 27.30 9.56
CA ASN A 242 4.20 27.09 8.60
C ASN A 242 4.40 25.78 7.82
N ARG A 243 5.61 25.50 7.33
CA ARG A 243 5.93 24.25 6.64
C ARG A 243 5.74 23.02 7.52
N ARG A 244 6.08 23.11 8.80
CA ARG A 244 5.81 22.04 9.78
C ARG A 244 4.31 21.76 9.92
N LEU A 245 3.47 22.80 9.94
CA LEU A 245 2.01 22.63 10.01
C LEU A 245 1.46 22.01 8.72
N GLU A 246 1.90 22.46 7.55
CA GLU A 246 1.48 21.88 6.27
C GLU A 246 1.90 20.42 6.13
N LEU A 247 3.12 20.06 6.57
CA LEU A 247 3.58 18.67 6.58
C LEU A 247 2.67 17.77 7.44
N LYS A 248 2.21 18.26 8.59
CA LYS A 248 1.24 17.54 9.44
C LYS A 248 -0.10 17.33 8.73
N LYS A 249 -0.65 18.39 8.12
CA LYS A 249 -1.91 18.30 7.35
C LYS A 249 -1.81 17.29 6.20
N VAL A 250 -0.68 17.27 5.50
CA VAL A 250 -0.44 16.34 4.39
C VAL A 250 -0.31 14.91 4.92
N ARG A 251 0.40 14.69 6.03
CA ARG A 251 0.48 13.39 6.71
C ARG A 251 -0.90 12.85 7.05
N GLU A 252 -1.73 13.64 7.73
CA GLU A 252 -3.10 13.26 8.11
C GLU A 252 -3.96 12.90 6.88
N ARG A 253 -3.89 13.73 5.83
CA ARG A 253 -4.63 13.51 4.59
C ARG A 253 -4.25 12.20 3.92
N ILE A 254 -2.95 11.91 3.82
CA ILE A 254 -2.43 10.70 3.17
C ILE A 254 -2.86 9.45 3.95
N ILE A 255 -2.66 9.44 5.28
CA ILE A 255 -3.03 8.28 6.12
C ILE A 255 -4.53 8.00 6.02
N SER A 256 -5.37 9.02 6.17
CA SER A 256 -6.83 8.87 6.07
C SER A 256 -7.26 8.36 4.68
N HIS A 257 -6.65 8.86 3.59
CA HIS A 257 -6.99 8.38 2.24
C HIS A 257 -6.55 6.94 2.00
N ILE A 258 -5.34 6.57 2.43
CA ILE A 258 -4.86 5.19 2.31
C ILE A 258 -5.82 4.26 3.04
N ARG A 259 -6.22 4.59 4.28
CA ARG A 259 -7.17 3.78 5.04
C ARG A 259 -8.51 3.63 4.32
N LYS A 260 -9.09 4.72 3.80
CA LYS A 260 -10.34 4.67 3.02
C LYS A 260 -10.21 3.78 1.79
N LEU A 261 -9.08 3.86 1.09
CA LEU A 261 -8.78 3.00 -0.06
C LEU A 261 -8.64 1.53 0.34
N MET A 262 -8.00 1.22 1.46
CA MET A 262 -7.91 -0.15 1.99
C MET A 262 -9.28 -0.68 2.36
N TYR A 263 -10.08 0.11 3.09
CA TYR A 263 -11.44 -0.27 3.48
C TYR A 263 -12.31 -0.60 2.26
N GLN A 264 -12.29 0.25 1.23
CA GLN A 264 -13.00 -0.02 -0.02
C GLN A 264 -12.45 -1.25 -0.75
N GLY A 265 -11.13 -1.50 -0.70
CA GLY A 265 -10.52 -2.71 -1.24
C GLY A 265 -10.99 -3.97 -0.51
N ASP A 266 -11.06 -3.92 0.81
CA ASP A 266 -11.48 -5.04 1.65
C ASP A 266 -12.98 -5.31 1.53
N GLU A 267 -13.81 -4.28 1.39
CA GLU A 267 -15.24 -4.45 1.07
C GLU A 267 -15.43 -5.16 -0.28
N MET A 268 -14.62 -4.84 -1.29
CA MET A 268 -14.63 -5.57 -2.56
C MET A 268 -14.22 -7.03 -2.35
N LEU A 269 -13.19 -7.28 -1.54
CA LEU A 269 -12.76 -8.65 -1.21
C LEU A 269 -13.81 -9.46 -0.45
N VAL A 270 -14.64 -8.83 0.39
CA VAL A 270 -15.68 -9.53 1.16
C VAL A 270 -16.96 -9.74 0.34
N ARG A 271 -17.30 -8.78 -0.52
CA ARG A 271 -18.49 -8.87 -1.39
C ARG A 271 -18.38 -10.02 -2.37
N VAL A 272 -17.16 -10.28 -2.84
CA VAL A 272 -16.88 -11.18 -3.94
C VAL A 272 -17.06 -12.68 -3.57
N PRO A 273 -16.64 -13.19 -2.39
CA PRO A 273 -16.91 -14.55 -1.94
C PRO A 273 -18.36 -14.81 -1.47
N ARG A 274 -19.15 -13.77 -1.17
CA ARG A 274 -20.51 -13.90 -0.60
C ARG A 274 -21.63 -13.92 -1.63
N HIS A 275 -21.34 -13.82 -2.92
CA HIS A 275 -22.40 -13.83 -3.93
C HIS A 275 -22.99 -15.25 -4.08
N PRO A 276 -24.31 -15.46 -3.90
CA PRO A 276 -24.94 -16.79 -3.90
C PRO A 276 -24.88 -17.54 -5.24
N LYS A 277 -24.36 -16.92 -6.31
CA LYS A 277 -24.07 -17.58 -7.60
C LYS A 277 -22.66 -18.18 -7.65
N ALA A 278 -21.73 -17.66 -6.85
CA ALA A 278 -20.43 -18.29 -6.64
C ALA A 278 -20.53 -19.51 -5.70
N THR A 279 -21.59 -19.60 -4.88
CA THR A 279 -21.97 -20.82 -4.14
C THR A 279 -22.87 -21.77 -4.93
N GLY A 280 -23.08 -21.50 -6.23
CA GLY A 280 -23.49 -22.52 -7.19
C GLY A 280 -22.37 -23.52 -7.52
N PHE A 281 -21.16 -23.32 -6.98
CA PHE A 281 -20.17 -24.38 -6.89
C PHE A 281 -20.60 -25.36 -5.81
N PRO A 282 -21.00 -26.61 -6.15
CA PRO A 282 -21.11 -27.63 -5.13
C PRO A 282 -19.76 -27.74 -4.41
N PRO A 283 -19.73 -27.78 -3.08
CA PRO A 283 -18.57 -28.33 -2.40
C PRO A 283 -18.47 -29.77 -2.91
N GLN A 284 -17.31 -30.10 -3.50
CA GLN A 284 -16.98 -31.41 -4.07
C GLN A 284 -17.50 -31.62 -5.51
N MET A 285 -16.58 -31.72 -6.45
CA MET A 285 -16.57 -32.90 -7.30
C MET A 285 -15.89 -34.01 -6.48
N PRO A 286 -16.61 -35.00 -5.93
CA PRO A 286 -16.04 -36.32 -5.77
C PRO A 286 -16.19 -37.01 -7.13
N THR A 287 -15.07 -37.08 -7.84
CA THR A 287 -14.57 -38.32 -8.44
C THR A 287 -15.64 -39.31 -8.88
N VAL A 288 -16.02 -39.33 -10.17
CA VAL A 288 -16.26 -40.56 -10.97
C VAL A 288 -17.28 -41.60 -10.44
N LEU A 289 -17.94 -41.42 -9.29
CA LEU A 289 -18.74 -42.44 -8.61
C LEU A 289 -20.22 -42.07 -8.44
N ALA A 290 -20.64 -40.85 -8.79
CA ALA A 290 -22.07 -40.50 -8.72
C ALA A 290 -22.90 -41.18 -9.84
N TYR A 291 -22.26 -41.59 -10.94
CA TYR A 291 -22.93 -42.27 -12.05
C TYR A 291 -23.30 -43.73 -11.74
N GLU A 292 -22.65 -44.37 -10.77
CA GLU A 292 -23.06 -45.72 -10.32
C GLU A 292 -24.28 -45.68 -9.39
N THR A 293 -24.47 -44.62 -8.58
CA THR A 293 -25.61 -44.54 -7.65
C THR A 293 -26.94 -44.15 -8.30
N CYS A 294 -26.96 -43.26 -9.30
CA CYS A 294 -28.23 -42.87 -9.94
C CYS A 294 -28.76 -43.90 -10.95
N ILE A 295 -27.89 -44.72 -11.57
CA ILE A 295 -28.35 -45.77 -12.50
C ILE A 295 -28.80 -47.04 -11.74
N LEU A 296 -28.31 -47.26 -10.52
CA LEU A 296 -28.71 -48.40 -9.69
C LEU A 296 -29.92 -48.14 -8.76
N GLN A 297 -30.27 -46.87 -8.48
CA GLN A 297 -31.46 -46.57 -7.65
C GLN A 297 -32.79 -46.62 -8.41
N ASP A 298 -32.80 -46.37 -9.72
CA ASP A 298 -34.01 -46.54 -10.55
C ASP A 298 -34.22 -47.99 -11.05
N SER A 299 -33.24 -48.88 -10.83
CA SER A 299 -33.33 -50.31 -11.20
C SER A 299 -33.78 -51.24 -10.06
N PHE A 300 -33.99 -50.73 -8.83
CA PHE A 300 -34.43 -51.53 -7.68
C PHE A 300 -35.75 -51.07 -7.03
N ALA A 301 -36.52 -50.22 -7.72
CA ALA A 301 -37.86 -49.80 -7.31
C ALA A 301 -38.96 -50.29 -8.27
N GLY A 302 -38.81 -51.51 -8.81
CA GLY A 302 -39.74 -52.08 -9.77
C GLY A 302 -39.78 -53.60 -9.72
N ASP A 303 -40.07 -54.17 -8.55
CA ASP A 303 -40.48 -55.57 -8.42
C ASP A 303 -41.46 -55.74 -7.25
N VAL A 304 -42.69 -55.21 -7.37
CA VAL A 304 -43.87 -55.76 -6.68
C VAL A 304 -45.14 -55.40 -7.48
N TYR A 305 -45.94 -56.44 -7.75
CA TYR A 305 -47.31 -56.51 -8.30
C TYR A 305 -47.46 -56.96 -9.77
N GLN A 306 -47.71 -58.27 -9.87
CA GLN A 306 -48.55 -59.01 -10.84
C GLN A 306 -48.35 -58.79 -12.34
#